data_AF-A0A1F9NWT7-F1
#
_entry.id   AF-A0A1F9NWT7-F1
#
_cell.length_a   1.000
_cell.length_b   1.000
_cell.length_c   1.000
_cell.angle_alpha   90.00
_cell.angle_beta   90.00
_cell.angle_gamma   90.00
#
_symmetry.space_group_name_H-M   'P 1'
#
loop_
_entity.id
_entity.type
_entity.pdbx_description
1 polymer ?
#
loop_
_entity_poly.entity_id
_entity_poly.type
_entity_poly.pdbx_seq_one_letter_code
_entity_poly.pdbx_strand_id
1 'polypeptide(L)'
;MGTLSNSIESVHRARTRAIPILLLIVGMSAGIMAALPVPARAAEGYWWGSPVNPGFDRNTVIRATGTVLQVDIAARGGPGTLSLQTSTESITVILGPSWFLSEQHVDIQNGDPLVVEGAKTMDRRGNLHLVAASVTNRRTGAVLQLRDDEGRPLWTGGRPSWKR
;
A
#
# COMPACT_ATOMS: atom_id res chain seq x y z
N MET A 1 57.69 50.22 -69.26
CA MET A 1 56.78 50.19 -70.42
C MET A 1 55.41 49.77 -69.91
N GLY A 2 54.40 50.63 -70.07
CA GLY A 2 52.97 50.42 -69.75
C GLY A 2 52.60 50.49 -68.26
N THR A 3 51.83 51.47 -67.75
CA THR A 3 50.36 51.67 -67.82
C THR A 3 49.57 50.48 -67.27
N LEU A 4 48.46 50.56 -66.54
CA LEU A 4 47.56 51.58 -65.99
C LEU A 4 46.49 50.77 -65.22
N SER A 5 45.65 51.46 -64.43
CA SER A 5 44.22 51.15 -64.24
C SER A 5 43.79 50.08 -63.21
N ASN A 6 43.31 50.60 -62.07
CA ASN A 6 41.94 50.49 -61.56
C ASN A 6 41.16 49.16 -61.55
N SER A 7 40.68 48.86 -60.34
CA SER A 7 39.26 48.69 -59.97
C SER A 7 38.60 47.29 -59.97
N ILE A 8 37.94 47.03 -58.82
CA ILE A 8 36.80 46.12 -58.50
C ILE A 8 37.15 44.61 -58.60
N GLU A 9 36.96 43.75 -57.61
CA GLU A 9 35.73 43.46 -56.87
C GLU A 9 35.98 42.76 -55.52
N SER A 10 35.05 43.09 -54.64
CA SER A 10 34.81 42.62 -53.28
C SER A 10 34.41 41.15 -53.25
N VAL A 11 35.17 40.29 -52.57
CA VAL A 11 34.61 39.11 -51.89
C VAL A 11 35.31 38.94 -50.55
N HIS A 12 34.50 38.99 -49.49
CA HIS A 12 34.86 39.01 -48.09
C HIS A 12 35.86 37.90 -47.69
N ARG A 13 37.05 38.34 -47.24
CA ARG A 13 37.98 37.53 -46.45
C ARG A 13 37.75 37.85 -44.96
N ALA A 14 37.16 36.94 -44.22
CA ALA A 14 37.29 36.87 -42.75
C ALA A 14 37.86 35.48 -42.43
N ARG A 15 39.18 35.28 -42.52
CA ARG A 15 40.11 35.32 -41.37
C ARG A 15 39.51 34.74 -40.09
N THR A 16 39.77 33.45 -39.92
CA THR A 16 40.11 32.77 -38.68
C THR A 16 40.39 33.70 -37.51
N ARG A 17 39.66 33.52 -36.41
CA ARG A 17 40.15 33.69 -35.03
C ARG A 17 39.13 33.08 -34.08
N ALA A 18 39.61 32.09 -33.31
CA ALA A 18 38.92 31.45 -32.21
C ALA A 18 38.33 32.49 -31.25
N ILE A 19 37.09 32.27 -30.83
CA ILE A 19 36.38 33.12 -29.88
C ILE A 19 36.53 32.50 -28.48
N PRO A 20 37.07 33.22 -27.49
CA PRO A 20 37.15 32.78 -26.10
C PRO A 20 35.83 33.13 -25.38
N ILE A 21 35.34 32.24 -24.51
CA ILE A 21 34.26 32.58 -23.58
C ILE A 21 34.63 32.02 -22.20
N LEU A 22 35.07 32.94 -21.34
CA LEU A 22 35.01 32.89 -19.88
C LEU A 22 33.54 33.02 -19.45
N LEU A 23 33.24 32.60 -18.21
CA LEU A 23 31.98 32.66 -17.41
C LEU A 23 31.41 31.23 -17.25
N LEU A 24 30.93 30.74 -16.11
CA LEU A 24 30.75 31.26 -14.75
C LEU A 24 30.17 30.07 -13.91
N ILE A 25 30.58 29.98 -12.64
CA ILE A 25 29.77 29.61 -11.46
C ILE A 25 29.13 28.19 -11.37
N VAL A 26 29.41 27.55 -10.24
CA VAL A 26 28.48 27.15 -9.15
C VAL A 26 28.93 25.79 -8.62
N GLY A 27 29.41 25.83 -7.38
CA GLY A 27 29.89 24.68 -6.64
C GLY A 27 28.82 23.60 -6.44
N MET A 28 29.34 22.38 -6.26
CA MET A 28 28.64 21.18 -5.83
C MET A 28 27.53 21.47 -4.82
N SER A 29 26.28 21.40 -5.27
CA SER A 29 25.15 21.20 -4.40
C SER A 29 25.16 19.74 -3.93
N ALA A 30 25.70 19.51 -2.75
CA ALA A 30 25.40 18.32 -1.96
C ALA A 30 23.91 18.34 -1.61
N GLY A 31 23.10 17.62 -2.38
CA GLY A 31 21.68 17.44 -2.11
C GLY A 31 21.48 16.56 -0.88
N ILE A 32 21.44 17.16 0.31
CA ILE A 32 20.87 16.51 1.49
C ILE A 32 19.36 16.50 1.26
N MET A 33 18.83 15.35 0.80
CA MET A 33 17.42 15.03 0.92
C MET A 33 17.10 14.94 2.42
N ALA A 34 16.77 16.07 3.03
CA ALA A 34 16.08 16.09 4.30
C ALA A 34 14.70 15.47 4.05
N ALA A 35 14.55 14.18 4.38
CA ALA A 35 13.24 13.57 4.48
C ALA A 35 12.46 14.38 5.51
N LEU A 36 11.52 15.21 5.03
CA LEU A 36 10.55 15.85 5.91
C LEU A 36 9.90 14.72 6.70
N PRO A 37 9.78 14.82 8.04
CA PRO A 37 8.97 13.87 8.77
C PRO A 37 7.57 13.96 8.15
N VAL A 38 7.19 12.93 7.39
CA VAL A 38 5.79 12.71 7.06
C VAL A 38 5.15 12.66 8.44
N PRO A 39 4.27 13.61 8.80
CA PRO A 39 3.57 13.48 10.07
C PRO A 39 2.94 12.10 9.99
N ALA A 40 3.34 11.21 10.91
CA ALA A 40 2.60 9.99 11.15
C ALA A 40 1.19 10.50 11.38
N ARG A 41 0.33 10.41 10.36
CA ARG A 41 -1.06 10.81 10.47
C ARG A 41 -1.52 9.96 11.63
N ALA A 42 -1.76 10.60 12.76
CA ALA A 42 -2.38 9.96 13.89
C ALA A 42 -3.54 9.16 13.28
N ALA A 43 -3.55 7.86 13.50
CA ALA A 43 -4.61 6.98 13.06
C ALA A 43 -5.86 7.40 13.84
N GLU A 44 -6.44 8.52 13.43
CA GLU A 44 -7.66 9.07 13.97
C GLU A 44 -8.78 8.18 13.49
N GLY A 45 -9.19 7.25 14.35
CA GLY A 45 -10.55 6.74 14.40
C GLY A 45 -10.90 5.66 13.39
N TYR A 46 -10.51 4.42 13.72
CA TYR A 46 -11.14 3.15 13.34
C TYR A 46 -10.74 2.11 14.41
N TRP A 47 -11.66 1.25 14.86
CA TRP A 47 -11.41 0.33 15.97
C TRP A 47 -10.08 -0.43 15.78
N TRP A 48 -9.27 -0.48 16.84
CA TRP A 48 -7.98 -1.18 16.90
C TRP A 48 -6.91 -0.71 15.89
N GLY A 49 -7.06 0.45 15.25
CA GLY A 49 -6.09 0.91 14.23
C GLY A 49 -6.29 0.25 12.86
N SER A 50 -7.45 -0.37 12.61
CA SER A 50 -7.84 -0.87 11.29
C SER A 50 -7.94 0.27 10.28
N PRO A 51 -7.58 0.09 8.99
CA PRO A 51 -7.73 1.14 7.98
C PRO A 51 -9.19 1.43 7.58
N VAL A 52 -10.17 0.67 8.07
CA VAL A 52 -11.58 0.71 7.61
C VAL A 52 -12.61 0.76 8.74
N ASN A 53 -13.83 1.19 8.39
CA ASN A 53 -14.99 1.29 9.30
C ASN A 53 -15.33 -0.07 9.94
N PRO A 54 -15.66 -0.13 11.26
CA PRO A 54 -16.18 -1.35 11.90
C PRO A 54 -17.47 -1.91 11.27
N GLY A 55 -18.13 -1.15 10.40
CA GLY A 55 -19.32 -1.58 9.69
C GLY A 55 -19.09 -2.86 8.88
N PHE A 56 -20.02 -3.79 9.01
CA PHE A 56 -20.14 -4.97 8.15
C PHE A 56 -21.47 -4.84 7.40
N ASP A 57 -21.40 -4.64 6.08
CA ASP A 57 -22.59 -4.58 5.23
C ASP A 57 -22.87 -5.95 4.63
N ARG A 58 -23.94 -6.59 5.09
CA ARG A 58 -24.37 -7.91 4.60
C ARG A 58 -24.71 -7.90 3.11
N ASN A 59 -25.13 -6.75 2.57
CA ASN A 59 -25.49 -6.64 1.16
C ASN A 59 -24.27 -6.59 0.23
N THR A 60 -23.07 -6.46 0.78
CA THR A 60 -21.81 -6.42 0.02
C THR A 60 -20.94 -7.64 0.24
N VAL A 61 -21.47 -8.68 0.90
CA VAL A 61 -20.75 -9.94 1.12
C VAL A 61 -20.46 -10.61 -0.20
N ILE A 62 -19.18 -10.90 -0.42
CA ILE A 62 -18.71 -11.68 -1.55
C ILE A 62 -17.86 -12.85 -1.08
N ARG A 63 -17.75 -13.85 -1.96
CA ARG A 63 -16.82 -14.96 -1.81
C ARG A 63 -15.59 -14.69 -2.67
N ALA A 64 -14.45 -14.47 -2.03
CA ALA A 64 -13.15 -14.30 -2.67
C ALA A 64 -12.32 -15.58 -2.50
N THR A 65 -11.68 -16.03 -3.58
CA THR A 65 -10.74 -17.16 -3.54
C THR A 65 -9.37 -16.68 -3.99
N GLY A 66 -8.32 -17.11 -3.30
CA GLY A 66 -6.98 -16.68 -3.61
C GLY A 66 -5.92 -17.33 -2.76
N THR A 67 -4.69 -16.84 -2.91
CA THR A 67 -3.52 -17.30 -2.16
C THR A 67 -3.05 -16.21 -1.21
N VAL A 68 -2.70 -16.56 0.02
CA VAL A 68 -2.16 -15.61 0.98
C VAL A 68 -0.77 -15.15 0.54
N LEU A 69 -0.59 -13.84 0.35
CA LEU A 69 0.73 -13.26 0.14
C LEU A 69 1.44 -12.99 1.45
N GLN A 70 0.70 -12.42 2.40
CA GLN A 70 1.23 -12.00 3.69
C GLN A 70 0.13 -12.04 4.75
N VAL A 71 0.48 -12.53 5.93
CA VAL A 71 -0.31 -12.39 7.16
C VAL A 71 0.33 -11.32 8.04
N ASP A 72 -0.48 -10.37 8.52
CA ASP A 72 -0.06 -9.32 9.45
C ASP A 72 -0.91 -9.39 10.71
N ILE A 73 -0.29 -9.73 11.84
CA ILE A 73 -0.97 -9.81 13.13
C ILE A 73 -0.43 -8.70 14.01
N ALA A 74 -1.21 -7.63 14.18
CA ALA A 74 -0.78 -6.51 14.99
C ALA A 74 -0.64 -6.89 16.48
N ALA A 75 0.43 -6.38 17.09
CA ALA A 75 0.74 -6.59 18.51
C ALA A 75 -0.34 -5.99 19.44
N ARG A 76 -0.34 -6.40 20.71
CA ARG A 76 -1.20 -5.86 21.78
C ARG A 76 -2.72 -5.92 21.47
N GLY A 77 -3.13 -6.96 20.75
CA GLY A 77 -4.53 -7.14 20.35
C GLY A 77 -4.96 -6.30 19.14
N GLY A 78 -4.05 -5.69 18.38
CA GLY A 78 -4.42 -5.02 17.14
C GLY A 78 -5.09 -5.97 16.13
N PRO A 79 -5.52 -5.46 14.97
CA PRO A 79 -6.14 -6.28 13.94
C PRO A 79 -5.15 -7.31 13.40
N GLY A 80 -5.63 -8.53 13.19
CA GLY A 80 -5.06 -9.44 12.22
C GLY A 80 -5.65 -9.16 10.85
N THR A 81 -4.78 -8.97 9.88
CA THR A 81 -5.12 -8.83 8.47
C THR A 81 -4.29 -9.80 7.65
N LEU A 82 -4.72 -10.06 6.43
CA LEU A 82 -3.91 -10.74 5.43
C LEU A 82 -4.09 -10.09 4.07
N SER A 83 -3.10 -10.25 3.20
CA SER A 83 -3.18 -9.88 1.80
C SER A 83 -3.50 -11.12 0.97
N LEU A 84 -4.64 -11.12 0.30
CA LEU A 84 -5.13 -12.23 -0.52
C LEU A 84 -4.92 -11.91 -2.01
N GLN A 85 -4.05 -12.67 -2.67
CA GLN A 85 -3.88 -12.61 -4.11
C GLN A 85 -5.01 -13.39 -4.78
N THR A 86 -5.92 -12.66 -5.43
CA THR A 86 -6.94 -13.22 -6.31
C THR A 86 -6.42 -13.31 -7.75
N SER A 87 -7.24 -13.79 -8.69
CA SER A 87 -6.89 -13.82 -10.11
C SER A 87 -6.71 -12.43 -10.74
N THR A 88 -7.30 -11.39 -10.15
CA THR A 88 -7.33 -10.03 -10.73
C THR A 88 -6.49 -9.03 -9.95
N GLU A 89 -6.48 -9.14 -8.62
CA GLU A 89 -5.86 -8.15 -7.75
C GLU A 89 -5.48 -8.74 -6.38
N SER A 90 -4.74 -7.96 -5.58
CA SER A 90 -4.45 -8.28 -4.19
C SER A 90 -5.37 -7.49 -3.27
N ILE A 91 -6.16 -8.19 -2.45
CA ILE A 91 -7.16 -7.59 -1.56
C ILE A 91 -6.73 -7.78 -0.11
N THR A 92 -6.78 -6.71 0.68
CA THR A 92 -6.56 -6.83 2.13
C THR A 92 -7.83 -7.35 2.80
N VAL A 93 -7.68 -8.44 3.55
CA VAL A 93 -8.74 -9.10 4.31
C VAL A 93 -8.50 -8.83 5.80
N ILE A 94 -9.52 -8.35 6.49
CA ILE A 94 -9.49 -8.05 7.92
C ILE A 94 -10.17 -9.19 8.66
N LEU A 95 -9.40 -9.87 9.50
CA LEU A 95 -9.84 -11.08 10.21
C LEU A 95 -10.46 -10.75 11.57
N GLY A 96 -10.04 -9.67 12.21
CA GLY A 96 -10.48 -9.32 13.56
C GLY A 96 -9.30 -9.17 14.50
N PRO A 97 -9.51 -9.17 15.82
CA PRO A 97 -8.44 -8.88 16.74
C PRO A 97 -7.50 -10.08 16.97
N SER A 98 -6.20 -9.81 17.12
CA SER A 98 -5.17 -10.85 17.21
C SER A 98 -5.35 -11.83 18.38
N TRP A 99 -5.95 -11.39 19.49
CA TRP A 99 -6.26 -12.26 20.63
C TRP A 99 -7.29 -13.33 20.27
N PHE A 100 -8.33 -12.98 19.50
CA PHE A 100 -9.37 -13.92 19.09
C PHE A 100 -8.80 -14.94 18.11
N LEU A 101 -7.97 -14.49 17.16
CA LEU A 101 -7.28 -15.39 16.22
C LEU A 101 -6.35 -16.38 16.95
N SER A 102 -5.74 -15.94 18.05
CA SER A 102 -4.90 -16.80 18.89
C SER A 102 -5.73 -17.84 19.66
N GLU A 103 -6.88 -17.44 20.23
CA GLU A 103 -7.83 -18.35 20.89
C GLU A 103 -8.45 -19.38 19.94
N GLN A 104 -8.67 -19.00 18.68
CA GLN A 104 -9.14 -19.91 17.64
C GLN A 104 -8.02 -20.80 17.06
N HIS A 105 -6.78 -20.71 17.57
CA HIS A 105 -5.61 -21.45 17.10
C HIS A 105 -5.43 -21.38 15.58
N VAL A 106 -5.59 -20.17 15.01
CA VAL A 106 -5.52 -19.96 13.55
C VAL A 106 -4.14 -20.32 13.00
N ASP A 107 -4.11 -21.29 12.08
CA ASP A 107 -2.93 -21.67 11.30
C ASP A 107 -3.12 -21.25 9.83
N ILE A 108 -3.01 -19.95 9.56
CA ILE A 108 -2.97 -19.39 8.20
C ILE A 108 -1.55 -18.93 7.93
N GLN A 109 -0.97 -19.37 6.83
CA GLN A 109 0.41 -19.11 6.45
C GLN A 109 0.49 -18.47 5.06
N ASN A 110 1.63 -17.82 4.77
CA ASN A 110 1.90 -17.32 3.43
C ASN A 110 1.94 -18.49 2.45
N GLY A 111 1.30 -18.33 1.30
CA GLY A 111 1.12 -19.39 0.30
C GLY A 111 -0.15 -20.22 0.48
N ASP A 112 -0.90 -20.05 1.57
CA ASP A 112 -2.11 -20.84 1.79
C ASP A 112 -3.22 -20.49 0.80
N PRO A 113 -3.88 -21.48 0.19
CA PRO A 113 -5.09 -21.27 -0.59
C PRO A 113 -6.27 -21.04 0.35
N LEU A 114 -6.89 -19.85 0.27
CA LEU A 114 -8.04 -19.49 1.09
C LEU A 114 -9.29 -19.27 0.24
N VAL A 115 -10.42 -19.55 0.87
CA VAL A 115 -11.72 -19.03 0.43
C VAL A 115 -12.28 -18.17 1.55
N VAL A 116 -12.50 -16.89 1.26
CA VAL A 116 -12.94 -15.89 2.22
C VAL A 116 -14.34 -15.46 1.85
N GLU A 117 -15.25 -15.46 2.81
CA GLU A 117 -16.53 -14.76 2.70
C GLU A 117 -16.46 -13.50 3.54
N GLY A 118 -16.66 -12.34 2.91
CA GLY A 118 -16.49 -11.07 3.59
C GLY A 118 -17.22 -9.93 2.90
N ALA A 119 -17.60 -8.93 3.70
CA ALA A 119 -18.25 -7.72 3.22
C ALA A 119 -17.21 -6.76 2.64
N LYS A 120 -17.53 -6.18 1.48
CA LYS A 120 -16.71 -5.11 0.89
C LYS A 120 -16.77 -3.87 1.77
N THR A 121 -15.61 -3.25 1.97
CA THR A 121 -15.48 -1.95 2.61
C THR A 121 -14.36 -1.17 1.95
N MET A 122 -14.40 0.15 2.05
CA MET A 122 -13.40 1.02 1.47
C MET A 122 -12.63 1.73 2.60
N ASP A 123 -11.33 1.90 2.41
CA ASP A 123 -10.57 2.81 3.27
C ASP A 123 -10.81 4.28 2.87
N ARG A 124 -10.24 5.21 3.65
CA ARG A 124 -10.33 6.66 3.36
C ARG A 124 -9.70 7.08 2.03
N ARG A 125 -8.89 6.22 1.42
CA ARG A 125 -8.21 6.47 0.13
C ARG A 125 -8.96 5.81 -1.04
N GLY A 126 -10.06 5.10 -0.77
CA GLY A 126 -10.86 4.41 -1.77
C GLY A 126 -10.34 3.04 -2.16
N ASN A 127 -9.39 2.44 -1.42
CA ASN A 127 -8.96 1.08 -1.69
C ASN A 127 -10.00 0.09 -1.14
N LEU A 128 -10.22 -0.99 -1.88
CA LEU A 128 -11.12 -2.08 -1.48
C LEU A 128 -10.45 -2.98 -0.44
N HIS A 129 -11.20 -3.27 0.62
CA HIS A 129 -10.87 -4.26 1.65
C HIS A 129 -12.05 -5.20 1.86
N LEU A 130 -11.78 -6.35 2.45
CA LEU A 130 -12.81 -7.29 2.89
C LEU A 130 -12.80 -7.43 4.41
N VAL A 131 -13.95 -7.21 5.03
CA VAL A 131 -14.16 -7.59 6.44
C VAL A 131 -14.64 -9.04 6.44
N ALA A 132 -13.80 -9.96 6.91
CA ALA A 132 -14.12 -11.38 6.85
C ALA A 132 -15.23 -11.76 7.83
N ALA A 133 -16.20 -12.54 7.32
CA ALA A 133 -17.20 -13.24 8.10
C ALA A 133 -16.77 -14.69 8.36
N SER A 134 -16.21 -15.34 7.34
CA SER A 134 -15.63 -16.68 7.44
C SER A 134 -14.40 -16.80 6.55
N VAL A 135 -13.46 -17.66 6.95
CA VAL A 135 -12.27 -18.01 6.17
C VAL A 135 -12.11 -19.52 6.18
N THR A 136 -12.12 -20.13 5.00
CA THR A 136 -11.81 -21.55 4.82
C THR A 136 -10.38 -21.69 4.31
N ASN A 137 -9.52 -22.35 5.08
CA ASN A 137 -8.17 -22.70 4.64
C ASN A 137 -8.20 -24.03 3.89
N ARG A 138 -7.90 -24.01 2.59
CA ARG A 138 -7.95 -25.21 1.74
C ARG A 138 -6.74 -26.13 1.94
N ARG A 139 -5.65 -25.66 2.55
CA ARG A 139 -4.51 -26.52 2.95
C ARG A 139 -4.91 -27.44 4.10
N THR A 140 -5.56 -26.89 5.13
CA THR A 140 -5.88 -27.63 6.36
C THR A 140 -7.32 -28.16 6.39
N GLY A 141 -8.21 -27.61 5.56
CA GLY A 141 -9.65 -27.86 5.63
C GLY A 141 -10.35 -27.10 6.76
N ALA A 142 -9.62 -26.30 7.56
CA ALA A 142 -10.19 -25.57 8.68
C ALA A 142 -11.09 -24.42 8.23
N VAL A 143 -12.17 -24.19 8.97
CA VAL A 143 -13.07 -23.06 8.79
C VAL A 143 -12.99 -22.17 10.02
N LEU A 144 -12.52 -20.96 9.83
CA LEU A 144 -12.48 -19.91 10.83
C LEU A 144 -13.73 -19.04 10.68
N GLN A 145 -14.66 -19.16 11.62
CA GLN A 145 -15.82 -18.28 11.69
C GLN A 145 -15.46 -17.02 12.51
N LEU A 146 -15.79 -15.85 11.98
CA LEU A 146 -15.46 -14.55 12.57
C LEU A 146 -16.72 -13.74 12.89
N ARG A 147 -17.83 -14.01 12.18
CA ARG A 147 -19.13 -13.35 12.35
C ARG A 147 -20.27 -14.36 12.34
N ASP A 148 -21.38 -14.01 12.98
CA ASP A 148 -22.63 -14.74 12.81
C ASP A 148 -23.38 -14.30 11.54
N ASP A 149 -24.56 -14.90 11.32
CA ASP A 149 -25.43 -14.62 10.17
C ASP A 149 -26.00 -13.18 10.19
N GLU A 150 -26.00 -12.54 11.37
CA GLU A 150 -26.32 -11.13 11.53
C GLU A 150 -25.15 -10.19 11.22
N GLY A 151 -23.96 -10.73 10.95
CA GLY A 151 -22.74 -9.98 10.72
C GLY A 151 -22.09 -9.46 12.01
N ARG A 152 -22.57 -9.89 13.18
CA ARG A 152 -22.00 -9.50 14.47
C ARG A 152 -20.69 -10.26 14.70
N PRO A 153 -19.64 -9.59 15.19
CA PRO A 153 -18.40 -10.28 15.52
C PRO A 153 -18.60 -11.30 16.64
N LEU A 154 -18.00 -12.48 16.52
CA LEU A 154 -18.07 -13.53 17.55
C LEU A 154 -17.32 -13.15 18.84
N TRP A 155 -16.45 -12.13 18.78
CA TRP A 155 -15.73 -11.56 19.91
C TRP A 155 -16.50 -10.48 20.68
N THR A 156 -17.84 -10.49 20.62
CA THR A 156 -18.71 -9.47 21.25
C THR A 156 -18.73 -9.51 22.79
N GLY A 157 -18.03 -10.45 23.44
CA GLY A 157 -17.88 -10.58 24.90
C GLY A 157 -16.71 -9.81 25.54
N GLY A 158 -15.90 -9.09 24.74
CA GLY A 158 -14.77 -8.30 25.22
C GLY A 158 -13.47 -9.10 25.43
N ARG A 159 -12.37 -8.38 25.65
CA ARG A 159 -11.05 -8.96 25.97
C ARG A 159 -11.05 -9.48 27.40
N PRO A 160 -10.32 -10.57 27.72
CA PRO A 160 -9.93 -10.83 29.10
C PRO A 160 -9.23 -9.57 29.63
N SER A 161 -9.77 -8.98 30.70
CA SER A 161 -9.08 -7.88 31.35
C SER A 161 -7.83 -8.44 32.01
N TRP A 162 -6.68 -8.38 31.35
CA TRP A 162 -5.41 -8.60 32.03
C TRP A 162 -5.25 -7.48 33.04
N LYS A 163 -5.52 -7.78 34.32
CA LYS A 163 -5.04 -6.95 35.41
C LYS A 163 -3.51 -7.08 35.40
N ARG A 164 -2.88 -5.92 35.31
CA ARG A 164 -1.44 -5.70 35.48
C ARG A 164 -0.98 -6.18 36.84
#